data_AF-A0A6D0IEK1-F1
#
_entry.id   AF-A0A6D0IEK1-F1
#
_cell.length_a   1.000
_cell.length_b   1.000
_cell.length_c   1.000
_cell.angle_alpha   90.00
_cell.angle_beta   90.00
_cell.angle_gamma   90.00
#
_symmetry.space_group_name_H-M   'P 1'
#
loop_
_entity.id
_entity.type
_entity.pdbx_description
1 polymer ?
#
loop_
_entity_poly.entity_id
_entity_poly.type
_entity_poly.pdbx_seq_one_letter_code
_entity_poly.pdbx_strand_id
1 'polypeptide(L)' 'YLLAWSDKLVELKTICFCGRKASMVLRLDQAGRPYNEGEQVVIGGNERYVSVCRKHYKEALQVGSLTAIQERHRHD' A
#
# COMPACT_ATOMS: atom_id res chain seq x y z
N TYR A 1 1.53 19.63 -10.76
CA TYR A 1 1.35 20.02 -12.17
C TYR A 1 1.87 18.95 -13.15
N LEU A 2 3.01 18.31 -12.90
CA LEU A 2 3.68 17.37 -13.82
C LEU A 2 2.76 16.42 -14.63
N LEU A 3 1.76 15.82 -13.99
CA LEU A 3 0.81 14.91 -14.64
C LEU A 3 -0.08 15.57 -15.72
N ALA A 4 -0.35 16.87 -15.61
CA ALA A 4 -1.19 17.61 -16.56
C ALA A 4 -0.40 18.10 -17.79
N TRP A 5 0.93 18.22 -17.68
CA TRP A 5 1.81 18.61 -18.79
C TRP A 5 2.40 17.43 -19.55
N SER A 6 2.30 16.21 -19.04
CA SER A 6 2.96 15.06 -19.67
C SER A 6 2.33 14.67 -21.00
N ASP A 7 3.13 14.56 -22.06
CA ASP A 7 2.69 14.02 -23.36
C ASP A 7 2.33 12.53 -23.27
N LYS A 8 3.00 11.80 -22.37
CA LYS A 8 2.76 10.37 -22.13
C LYS A 8 2.65 10.07 -20.64
N LEU A 9 1.56 9.41 -20.26
CA LEU A 9 1.32 8.95 -18.91
C LEU A 9 1.19 7.42 -18.91
N VAL A 10 2.13 6.74 -18.25
CA VAL A 10 2.09 5.29 -18.06
C VAL A 10 2.10 5.00 -16.56
N GLU A 11 1.03 4.39 -16.08
CA GLU A 11 0.94 3.95 -14.71
C GLU A 11 1.59 2.57 -14.56
N LEU A 12 2.70 2.52 -13.82
CA LEU A 12 3.32 1.27 -13.41
C LEU A 12 2.55 0.72 -12.20
N LYS A 13 2.07 -0.51 -12.34
CA LYS A 13 1.22 -1.17 -11.35
C LYS A 13 1.78 -2.54 -11.00
N THR A 14 1.60 -2.93 -9.75
CA THR A 14 1.88 -4.27 -9.25
C THR A 14 0.56 -4.96 -8.88
N ILE A 15 0.64 -6.09 -8.19
CA ILE A 15 -0.51 -6.89 -7.78
C ILE A 15 -0.67 -6.81 -6.26
N CYS A 16 -1.88 -6.50 -5.80
CA CYS A 16 -2.25 -6.60 -4.39
C CYS A 16 -2.41 -8.06 -4.01
N PHE A 17 -2.25 -8.41 -2.73
CA PHE A 17 -2.46 -9.78 -2.24
C PHE A 17 -3.85 -10.38 -2.56
N CYS A 18 -4.85 -9.55 -2.88
CA CYS A 18 -6.18 -10.00 -3.32
C CYS A 18 -6.30 -10.23 -4.84
N GLY A 19 -5.19 -10.21 -5.57
CA GLY A 19 -5.14 -10.38 -7.03
C GLY A 19 -5.53 -9.13 -7.84
N ARG A 20 -6.09 -8.09 -7.21
CA ARG A 20 -6.44 -6.83 -7.89
C ARG A 20 -5.22 -5.95 -8.12
N LYS A 21 -5.31 -5.04 -9.09
CA LYS A 21 -4.32 -3.98 -9.33
C LYS A 21 -3.96 -3.24 -8.04
N ALA A 22 -2.67 -3.20 -7.71
CA ALA A 22 -2.13 -2.33 -6.66
C ALA A 22 -1.77 -0.96 -7.24
N SER A 23 -2.29 0.10 -6.60
CA SER A 23 -2.08 1.49 -7.01
C SER A 23 -1.68 2.39 -5.84
N MET A 24 -1.42 1.79 -4.68
CA MET A 24 -1.07 2.48 -3.44
C MET A 24 0.07 1.72 -2.77
N VAL A 25 0.92 2.44 -2.05
CA VAL A 25 2.01 1.87 -1.25
C VAL A 25 1.69 2.11 0.21
N LEU A 26 1.49 1.03 0.97
CA LEU A 26 1.29 1.05 2.41
C LEU A 26 2.66 1.07 3.10
N ARG A 27 2.83 1.96 4.09
CA ARG A 27 4.03 2.03 4.93
C ARG A 27 3.77 1.30 6.26
N LEU A 28 4.72 0.46 6.68
CA LEU A 28 4.66 -0.34 7.90
C LEU A 28 5.75 0.10 8.89
N ASP A 29 5.37 0.19 10.16
CA ASP A 29 6.29 0.48 11.26
C ASP A 29 7.19 -0.74 11.58
N GLN A 30 8.05 -0.62 12.59
CA GLN A 30 8.93 -1.73 12.99
C GLN A 30 8.15 -2.95 13.52
N ALA A 31 6.91 -2.76 13.96
CA ALA A 31 6.01 -3.82 14.41
C ALA A 31 5.12 -4.36 13.28
N GLY A 32 5.32 -3.92 12.03
CA GLY A 32 4.52 -4.32 10.88
C GLY A 32 3.13 -3.66 10.82
N ARG A 33 2.89 -2.61 11.62
CA ARG A 33 1.61 -1.91 11.66
C ARG A 33 1.56 -0.82 10.59
N PRO A 34 0.44 -0.69 9.86
CA PRO A 34 0.22 0.39 8.91
C PRO A 34 0.23 1.75 9.62
N TYR A 35 0.98 2.72 9.10
CA TYR A 35 0.95 4.09 9.59
C TYR A 35 1.07 5.10 8.44
N ASN A 36 0.49 6.28 8.64
CA ASN A 36 0.45 7.37 7.65
C ASN A 36 1.01 8.70 8.20
N GLU A 37 1.63 8.64 9.37
CA GLU A 37 2.25 9.77 10.08
C GLU A 37 3.78 9.67 10.06
N GLY A 38 4.46 10.71 10.54
CA GLY A 38 5.93 10.78 10.62
C GLY A 38 6.61 11.36 9.38
N GLU A 39 7.91 11.12 9.27
CA GLU A 39 8.76 11.72 8.23
C GLU A 39 8.30 11.37 6.82
N GLN A 40 8.31 12.36 5.93
CA GLN A 40 7.93 12.14 4.54
C GLN A 40 8.91 11.18 3.85
N VAL A 41 10.21 11.31 4.15
CA VAL A 41 11.29 10.50 3.54
C VAL A 41 11.78 9.46 4.54
N VAL A 42 11.62 8.18 4.18
CA VAL A 42 12.11 7.05 4.97
C VAL A 42 12.63 5.98 4.02
N ILE A 43 13.85 5.47 4.26
CA ILE A 43 14.45 4.40 3.48
C ILE A 43 14.04 3.03 4.04
N GLY A 44 13.71 2.08 3.16
CA GLY A 44 13.40 0.71 3.51
C GLY A 44 12.94 -0.11 2.30
N GLY A 45 12.88 -1.42 2.46
CA GLY A 45 12.45 -2.37 1.44
C GLY A 45 11.04 -2.91 1.68
N ASN A 46 10.85 -4.19 1.35
CA ASN A 46 9.56 -4.89 1.44
C ASN A 46 9.07 -5.06 2.88
N GLU A 47 9.97 -4.96 3.86
CA GLU A 47 9.66 -4.97 5.29
C GLU A 47 8.96 -3.68 5.75
N ARG A 48 9.09 -2.59 4.99
CA ARG A 48 8.45 -1.29 5.28
C ARG A 48 7.39 -0.88 4.28
N TYR A 49 7.47 -1.34 3.03
CA TYR A 49 6.61 -0.87 1.96
C TYR A 49 5.92 -2.02 1.25
N VAL A 50 4.59 -2.02 1.28
CA VAL A 50 3.77 -3.06 0.64
C VAL A 50 2.84 -2.43 -0.38
N SER A 51 2.92 -2.91 -1.62
CA SER A 51 2.00 -2.48 -2.68
C SER A 51 0.61 -3.11 -2.49
N VAL A 52 -0.43 -2.28 -2.43
CA VAL A 52 -1.81 -2.72 -2.19
C VAL A 52 -2.80 -1.97 -3.08
N CYS A 53 -4.01 -2.52 -3.22
CA CYS A 53 -5.12 -1.83 -3.85
C CYS A 53 -5.68 -0.75 -2.92
N ARG A 54 -6.42 0.22 -3.48
CA ARG A 54 -7.01 1.33 -2.69
C ARG A 54 -7.88 0.86 -1.53
N LYS A 55 -8.63 -0.24 -1.69
CA LYS A 55 -9.49 -0.80 -0.63
C LYS A 55 -8.64 -1.22 0.57
N HIS A 56 -7.66 -2.10 0.34
CA HIS A 56 -6.83 -2.65 1.40
C HIS A 56 -5.86 -1.62 2.01
N TYR A 57 -5.47 -0.57 1.28
CA TYR A 57 -4.76 0.55 1.88
C TYR A 57 -5.59 1.21 3.00
N LYS A 58 -6.85 1.58 2.70
CA LYS A 58 -7.74 2.21 3.67
C LYS A 58 -8.09 1.28 4.82
N GLU A 59 -8.39 0.03 4.50
CA GLU A 59 -8.77 -0.97 5.50
C GLU A 59 -7.62 -1.27 6.46
N ALA A 60 -6.39 -1.41 5.95
CA ALA A 60 -5.20 -1.60 6.78
C ALA A 60 -4.98 -0.44 7.75
N LEU A 61 -5.18 0.81 7.31
CA LEU A 61 -5.08 1.99 8.19
C LEU A 61 -6.21 2.05 9.22
N GLN A 62 -7.42 1.61 8.89
CA GLN A 62 -8.54 1.56 9.84
C GLN A 62 -8.38 0.45 10.88
N VAL A 63 -7.93 -0.73 10.45
CA VAL A 63 -7.74 -1.90 11.32
C VAL A 63 -6.44 -1.79 12.12
N GLY A 64 -5.43 -1.10 11.60
CA GLY A 64 -4.09 -1.02 12.20
C GLY A 64 -3.26 -2.30 12.02
N SER A 65 -3.67 -3.21 11.12
CA SER A 65 -2.95 -4.45 10.85
C SER A 65 -3.14 -4.92 9.40
N LEU A 66 -2.02 -5.09 8.68
CA LEU A 66 -2.03 -5.67 7.34
C LEU A 66 -2.27 -7.19 7.39
N THR A 67 -1.73 -7.89 8.38
CA THR A 67 -1.86 -9.35 8.49
C THR A 67 -3.31 -9.76 8.73
N ALA A 68 -4.01 -9.04 9.62
CA ALA A 68 -5.42 -9.31 9.92
C ALA A 68 -6.33 -9.13 8.69
N ILE A 69 -5.99 -8.24 7.76
CA ILE A 69 -6.77 -8.07 6.52
C ILE A 69 -6.43 -9.14 5.48
N GLN A 70 -5.19 -9.63 5.45
CA GLN A 70 -4.76 -10.70 4.55
C GLN A 70 -5.38 -12.04 4.93
N GLU A 71 -5.44 -12.34 6.23
CA GLU A 71 -6.03 -13.58 6.76
C GLU A 71 -7.52 -13.67 6.42
N ARG A 72 -8.28 -12.60 6.65
CA ARG A 72 -9.71 -12.55 6.30
C ARG A 72 -9.95 -12.84 4.82
N HIS A 73 -9.11 -12.28 3.94
CA HIS A 73 -9.25 -12.45 2.50
C HIS A 73 -8.80 -13.82 1.98
N ARG A 74 -8.07 -14.63 2.78
CA ARG A 74 -7.68 -16.01 2.44
C ARG A 74 -8.78 -17.03 2.75
N HIS A 75 -9.77 -16.65 3.55
CA HIS A 75 -10.90 -17.49 3.94
C HIS A 75 -12.17 -17.24 3.11
N ASP A 76 -12.12 -16.28 2.19
CA ASP A 76 -13.15 -15.98 1.18
C ASP A 76 -12.82 -16.69 -0.15
#